data_AF-A0A7V9KH70-F1
#
_entry.id   AF-A0A7V9KH70-F1
#
_cell.length_a   1.000
_cell.length_b   1.000
_cell.length_c   1.000
_cell.angle_alpha   90.00
_cell.angle_beta   90.00
_cell.angle_gamma   90.00
#
_symmetry.space_group_name_H-M   'P 1'
#
loop_
_entity.id
_entity.type
_entity.pdbx_description
1 polymer ?
#
loop_
_entity_poly.entity_id
_entity_poly.type
_entity_poly.pdbx_seq_one_letter_code
_entity_poly.pdbx_strand_id
1 'polypeptide(L)' 'MVNTIRPATEQKMVTGTINGEAVTVPAGTFILEAARMNGIEVPNLCYQPLLRPWGSC' A
#
# COMPACT_ATOMS: atom_id res chain seq x y z
N MET A 1 -30.11 24.24 -2.78
CA MET A 1 -30.13 22.89 -3.39
C MET A 1 -29.00 22.90 -4.41
N VAL A 2 -27.82 22.31 -4.24
CA VAL A 2 -27.34 21.13 -3.51
C VAL A 2 -25.88 21.44 -3.09
N ASN A 3 -25.54 21.28 -1.82
CA ASN A 3 -24.14 21.35 -1.36
C ASN A 3 -23.61 19.91 -1.25
N THR A 4 -22.92 19.41 -2.29
CA THR A 4 -22.26 18.10 -2.26
C THR A 4 -20.77 18.29 -2.03
N ILE A 5 -20.39 18.66 -0.81
CA ILE A 5 -19.00 18.53 -0.36
C ILE A 5 -18.86 17.11 0.16
N ARG A 6 -18.43 16.19 -0.71
CA ARG A 6 -17.97 14.85 -0.28
C ARG A 6 -16.72 15.09 0.57
N PRO A 7 -16.66 14.65 1.85
CA PRO A 7 -15.43 14.76 2.61
C PRO A 7 -14.37 13.93 1.88
N ALA A 8 -13.28 14.58 1.47
CA ALA A 8 -12.08 13.86 1.07
C ALA A 8 -11.70 13.00 2.28
N THR A 9 -11.80 11.68 2.14
CA THR A 9 -11.47 10.73 3.20
C THR A 9 -10.07 11.07 3.69
N GLU A 10 -9.95 11.49 4.95
CA GLU A 10 -8.66 11.76 5.59
C GLU A 10 -7.83 10.47 5.52
N GLN A 11 -6.86 10.43 4.60
CA GLN A 11 -6.07 9.23 4.36
C GLN A 11 -5.15 9.02 5.55
N LYS A 12 -5.52 8.09 6.44
CA LYS A 12 -4.71 7.72 7.60
C LYS A 12 -3.38 7.17 7.10
N MET A 13 -2.28 7.84 7.44
CA MET A 13 -0.93 7.33 7.16
C MET A 13 -0.52 6.34 8.26
N VAL A 14 0.18 5.29 7.88
CA VAL A 14 0.75 4.29 8.79
C VAL A 14 2.26 4.21 8.56
N THR A 15 3.01 4.16 9.65
CA THR A 15 4.46 4.02 9.62
C THR A 15 4.85 2.64 10.11
N GLY A 16 5.72 1.96 9.37
CA GLY A 16 6.30 0.68 9.72
C GLY A 16 7.77 0.62 9.34
N THR A 17 8.40 -0.54 9.53
CA THR A 17 9.82 -0.75 9.19
C THR A 17 9.93 -1.89 8.20
N ILE A 18 10.62 -1.67 7.08
CA ILE A 18 10.90 -2.67 6.04
C ILE A 18 12.42 -2.68 5.84
N ASN A 19 13.06 -3.85 5.99
CA ASN A 19 14.52 -3.99 5.90
C ASN A 19 15.33 -3.03 6.79
N GLY A 20 14.79 -2.64 7.96
CA GLY A 20 15.44 -1.70 8.88
C GLY A 20 15.21 -0.22 8.55
N GLU A 21 14.54 0.09 7.44
CA GLU A 21 14.19 1.45 7.04
C GLU A 21 12.77 1.80 7.44
N ALA A 22 12.55 3.03 7.92
CA ALA A 22 11.22 3.52 8.27
C ALA A 22 10.45 3.91 7.01
N VAL A 23 9.29 3.28 6.82
CA VAL A 23 8.42 3.46 5.65
C VAL A 23 7.06 3.96 6.10
N THR A 24 6.56 5.02 5.45
CA THR A 24 5.24 5.60 5.74
C THR A 24 4.35 5.56 4.49
N VAL A 25 3.21 4.89 4.59
CA VAL A 25 2.28 4.66 3.48
C VAL A 25 0.83 4.88 3.91
N PRO A 26 -0.11 5.10 2.97
CA PRO A 26 -1.52 5.12 3.30
C PRO A 26 -1.97 3.80 3.94
N ALA A 27 -2.88 3.88 4.91
CA ALA A 27 -3.50 2.70 5.50
C ALA A 27 -4.21 1.88 4.41
N GLY A 28 -3.99 0.56 4.45
CA GLY A 28 -4.52 -0.37 3.45
C GLY A 28 -3.58 -0.65 2.27
N THR A 29 -2.43 0.03 2.19
CA THR A 29 -1.37 -0.33 1.23
C THR A 29 -0.79 -1.72 1.54
N PHE A 30 -0.65 -2.56 0.51
CA PHE A 30 0.01 -3.85 0.65
C PHE A 30 1.50 -3.69 0.96
N ILE A 31 2.05 -4.56 1.81
CA ILE A 31 3.47 -4.52 2.20
C ILE A 31 4.38 -4.62 0.96
N LEU A 32 4.01 -5.45 -0.02
CA LEU A 32 4.76 -5.60 -1.27
C LEU A 32 4.85 -4.27 -2.05
N GLU A 33 3.77 -3.50 -2.09
CA GLU A 33 3.76 -2.19 -2.74
C GLU A 33 4.51 -1.15 -1.90
N ALA A 34 4.38 -1.20 -0.57
CA ALA A 34 5.13 -0.33 0.33
C ALA A 34 6.66 -0.53 0.18
N ALA A 35 7.12 -1.78 0.05
CA ALA A 35 8.52 -2.08 -0.23
C ALA A 35 8.95 -1.52 -1.59
N ARG A 36 8.16 -1.77 -2.65
CA ARG A 36 8.45 -1.32 -4.01
C ARG A 36 8.53 0.21 -4.12
N MET A 37 7.63 0.93 -3.44
CA MET A 37 7.63 2.40 -3.37
C MET A 37 8.92 2.97 -2.74
N ASN A 38 9.60 2.18 -1.91
CA ASN A 38 10.86 2.55 -1.25
C ASN A 38 12.08 1.90 -1.91
N GLY A 39 11.94 1.40 -3.15
CA GLY A 39 13.05 0.81 -3.90
C GLY A 39 13.47 -0.58 -3.42
N ILE A 40 12.70 -1.20 -2.52
CA ILE A 40 12.97 -2.54 -2.01
C ILE A 40 12.22 -3.54 -2.90
N GLU A 41 12.97 -4.30 -3.70
CA GLU A 41 12.41 -5.36 -4.53
C GLU A 41 12.22 -6.64 -3.70
N VAL A 42 10.98 -7.12 -3.63
CA VAL A 42 10.65 -8.40 -2.99
C VAL A 42 10.24 -9.38 -4.09
N PRO A 43 10.97 -10.49 -4.31
CA PRO A 43 10.64 -11.45 -5.33
C PRO A 43 9.28 -12.07 -5.03
N ASN A 44 8.40 -12.06 -6.04
CA ASN A 44 7.04 -12.57 -5.93
C ASN A 44 6.68 -13.29 -7.22
N LEU A 45 6.08 -14.48 -7.09
CA LEU A 45 5.65 -15.28 -8.25
C LEU A 45 4.14 -15.19 -8.47
N CYS A 46 3.37 -15.14 -7.38
CA CYS A 46 1.91 -15.19 -7.43
C CYS A 46 1.23 -13.80 -7.41
N TYR A 47 2.00 -12.72 -7.40
CA TYR A 47 1.44 -11.37 -7.36
C TYR A 47 1.39 -10.73 -8.76
N GLN A 48 0.19 -10.35 -9.17
CA GLN A 48 -0.04 -9.57 -10.38
C GLN A 48 -0.96 -8.37 -10.02
N PRO A 49 -0.58 -7.11 -10.33
CA PRO A 49 -1.31 -5.92 -9.87
C PRO A 49 -2.77 -5.83 -10.28
N LEU A 50 -3.13 -6.42 -11.43
CA LEU A 50 -4.49 -6.42 -11.96
C LEU A 50 -5.36 -7.56 -11.42
N LEU A 51 -4.77 -8.48 -10.65
CA LEU A 51 -5.48 -9.58 -10.02
C LEU A 51 -5.62 -9.36 -8.52
N ARG A 52 -6.56 -10.08 -7.93
CA ARG A 52 -6.65 -10.18 -6.48
C ARG A 52 -5.38 -10.87 -5.97
N PRO A 53 -4.70 -10.31 -4.95
CA PRO A 53 -3.54 -10.95 -4.37
C PRO A 53 -3.88 -12.37 -3.89
N TRP A 54 -3.02 -13.33 -4.25
CA TRP A 54 -3.11 -14.72 -3.81
C TRP A 54 -1.74 -15.18 -3.32
N GLY A 55 -1.63 -15.52 -2.03
CA GLY A 55 -0.43 -16.09 -1.43
C GLY A 55 -0.31 -17.59 -1.71
N SER A 56 -0.05 -17.97 -2.96
CA SER A 56 0.21 -19.38 -3.33
C SER A 56 1.71 -19.71 -3.36
N CYS A 57 2.59 -18.71 -3.25
CA CYS A 57 4.05 -18.84 -3.16
C CYS A 57 4.55 -18.42 -1.79
#